data_AF-A0A9P3F6G8-F1
#
_entry.id   AF-A0A9P3F6G8-F1
#
_cell.length_a   1.000
_cell.length_b   1.000
_cell.length_c   1.000
_cell.angle_alpha   90.00
_cell.angle_beta   90.00
_cell.angle_gamma   90.00
#
_symmetry.space_group_name_H-M   'P 1'
#
loop_
_entity.id
_entity.type
_entity.pdbx_description
1 polymer ?
#
loop_
_entity_poly.entity_id
_entity_poly.type
_entity_poly.pdbx_seq_one_letter_code
_entity_poly.pdbx_strand_id
1 'polypeptide(L)'
;MDMYPVTYPSIAPTHGQPNVIIRLPPGPLFQQEAEHSGSQDDLCSEALASVTSSTVVTINYRLGATASTDLASEWALSEDEERRLSAVKKQVFYRYPTPVHDTLAGFDWVQQNLQPARLCVIGTHIGGSLALMLALTEAQSVHAVAALEPICDWAGLDEHCLMEEQPAQEKSTASKRIRGAGSRVPAAQDLVPLLEAREKFFATPERYFDAFASPVLLLRSAGKDVPRTFPKYRTGPDYPVPVLVSSKLDRQPIGVWEPDTQDQSIHQQVDVYDLETDLLSDPDPDAKSRIDPADASFGIQGRAIRRRKALSRWPPYGLDYGLSASPRYHIYNQGIKRLEMALPNIRLFVRASENETETETEQPDSLPASAGGGKRQGPRHSRKTQRRSILAHQADEMVDVMRRACFWGREKGYGESRVTLAQVASGRWPVSGEDDAGRWLGEALFSKDSDANS
;
A
#
# COMPACT_ATOMS: atom_id res chain seq x y z
N MET A 1 -16.56 -24.02 -15.26
CA MET A 1 -15.30 -24.53 -14.68
C MET A 1 -14.15 -23.69 -15.25
N ASP A 2 -14.29 -22.36 -15.16
CA ASP A 2 -13.32 -21.36 -15.67
C ASP A 2 -13.29 -20.22 -14.65
N MET A 3 -12.64 -20.43 -13.50
CA MET A 3 -12.62 -19.42 -12.43
C MET A 3 -11.52 -18.38 -12.59
N TYR A 4 -10.48 -18.65 -13.40
CA TYR A 4 -9.35 -17.76 -13.62
C TYR A 4 -8.83 -17.89 -15.07
N PRO A 5 -8.56 -16.78 -15.79
CA PRO A 5 -7.89 -16.84 -17.09
C PRO A 5 -6.47 -17.42 -16.93
N VAL A 6 -6.18 -18.50 -17.66
CA VAL A 6 -4.87 -19.16 -17.68
C VAL A 6 -4.30 -19.09 -19.10
N THR A 7 -3.14 -18.48 -19.25
CA THR A 7 -2.41 -18.36 -20.51
C THR A 7 -1.15 -19.24 -20.45
N TYR A 8 -1.04 -20.17 -21.37
CA TYR A 8 0.12 -21.08 -21.46
C TYR A 8 1.19 -20.49 -22.40
N PRO A 9 2.49 -20.77 -22.14
CA PRO A 9 3.54 -20.37 -23.05
C PRO A 9 3.43 -21.13 -24.37
N SER A 10 3.88 -20.53 -25.48
CA SER A 10 3.84 -21.15 -26.81
C SER A 10 4.68 -22.43 -26.93
N ILE A 11 5.63 -22.64 -26.01
CA ILE A 11 6.44 -23.85 -25.90
C ILE A 11 6.21 -24.41 -24.50
N ALA A 12 5.56 -25.57 -24.42
CA ALA A 12 5.35 -26.25 -23.15
C ALA A 12 6.69 -26.79 -22.59
N PRO A 13 6.91 -26.74 -21.27
CA PRO A 13 8.08 -27.36 -20.67
C PRO A 13 8.07 -28.87 -20.98
N THR A 14 9.16 -29.35 -21.58
CA THR A 14 9.25 -30.73 -22.07
C THR A 14 9.34 -31.76 -20.94
N HIS A 15 9.81 -31.37 -19.74
CA HIS A 15 9.81 -32.17 -18.51
C HIS A 15 9.83 -31.28 -17.25
N GLY A 16 8.99 -31.58 -16.25
CA GLY A 16 9.00 -30.94 -14.92
C GLY A 16 7.73 -30.12 -14.60
N GLN A 17 7.63 -29.67 -13.33
CA GLN A 17 6.59 -28.72 -12.91
C GLN A 17 6.80 -27.37 -13.62
N PRO A 18 5.72 -26.70 -14.06
CA PRO A 18 5.84 -25.43 -14.78
C PRO A 18 6.25 -24.28 -13.84
N ASN A 19 6.95 -23.29 -14.38
CA ASN A 19 7.03 -21.97 -13.76
C ASN A 19 5.71 -21.26 -13.95
N VAL A 20 5.21 -20.61 -12.91
CA VAL A 20 3.92 -19.91 -12.93
C VAL A 20 4.11 -18.45 -12.53
N ILE A 21 3.45 -17.55 -13.25
CA ILE A 21 3.36 -16.14 -12.91
C ILE A 21 1.90 -15.80 -12.61
N ILE A 22 1.63 -15.32 -11.40
CA ILE A 22 0.34 -14.75 -11.04
C ILE A 22 0.33 -13.28 -11.48
N ARG A 23 -0.64 -12.90 -12.33
CA ARG A 23 -0.92 -11.51 -12.69
C ARG A 23 -2.08 -10.99 -11.85
N LEU A 24 -1.85 -9.88 -11.16
CA LEU A 24 -2.86 -9.15 -10.39
C LEU A 24 -3.19 -7.82 -11.09
N PRO A 25 -4.43 -7.65 -11.61
CA PRO A 25 -4.81 -6.47 -12.38
C PRO A 25 -4.76 -5.18 -11.55
N PRO A 26 -4.78 -3.99 -12.19
CA PRO A 26 -4.69 -2.68 -11.50
C PRO A 26 -5.86 -2.36 -10.55
N GLY A 27 -7.02 -2.98 -10.78
CA GLY A 27 -8.25 -2.69 -10.05
C GLY A 27 -8.96 -1.43 -10.57
N PRO A 28 -10.03 -0.97 -9.90
CA PRO A 28 -10.89 0.09 -10.41
C PRO A 28 -10.36 1.52 -10.20
N LEU A 29 -9.09 1.67 -9.82
CA LEU A 29 -8.45 2.97 -9.66
C LEU A 29 -7.77 3.38 -10.97
N PHE A 30 -7.77 4.67 -11.29
CA PHE A 30 -7.15 5.21 -12.53
C PHE A 30 -7.73 4.64 -13.84
N GLN A 31 -8.98 4.16 -13.84
CA GLN A 31 -9.66 3.53 -15.00
C GLN A 31 -9.66 4.37 -16.29
N GLN A 32 -9.58 5.71 -16.22
CA GLN A 32 -9.43 6.55 -17.43
C GLN A 32 -8.15 6.24 -18.23
N GLU A 33 -7.11 5.70 -17.58
CA GLU A 33 -5.91 5.19 -18.26
C GLU A 33 -6.16 3.82 -18.94
N ALA A 34 -7.22 3.09 -18.56
CA ALA A 34 -7.56 1.73 -19.00
C ALA A 34 -8.80 1.62 -19.92
N GLU A 35 -9.59 2.68 -20.14
CA GLU A 35 -10.75 2.63 -21.04
C GLU A 35 -10.39 2.40 -22.53
N HIS A 36 -9.10 2.45 -22.88
CA HIS A 36 -8.58 2.06 -24.20
C HIS A 36 -8.15 0.59 -24.28
N SER A 37 -8.27 -0.21 -23.21
CA SER A 37 -7.52 -1.46 -23.02
C SER A 37 -8.35 -2.75 -22.87
N GLY A 38 -9.65 -2.76 -23.20
CA GLY A 38 -10.49 -3.97 -23.02
C GLY A 38 -10.02 -5.22 -23.80
N SER A 39 -9.19 -5.04 -24.83
CA SER A 39 -8.51 -6.13 -25.58
C SER A 39 -7.04 -6.35 -25.17
N GLN A 40 -6.54 -5.56 -24.22
CA GLN A 40 -5.11 -5.46 -23.89
C GLN A 40 -4.71 -6.40 -22.75
N ASP A 41 -5.65 -6.82 -21.89
CA ASP A 41 -5.37 -7.75 -20.78
C ASP A 41 -4.96 -9.15 -21.26
N ASP A 42 -5.61 -9.66 -22.31
CA ASP A 42 -5.25 -10.94 -22.94
C ASP A 42 -3.89 -10.84 -23.64
N LEU A 43 -3.65 -9.75 -24.38
CA LEU A 43 -2.38 -9.48 -25.06
C LEU A 43 -1.20 -9.33 -24.10
N CYS A 44 -1.42 -8.72 -22.94
CA CYS A 44 -0.40 -8.60 -21.90
C CYS A 44 -0.05 -9.97 -21.30
N SER A 45 -1.06 -10.81 -21.06
CA SER A 45 -0.85 -12.16 -20.54
C SER A 45 -0.10 -13.05 -21.53
N GLU A 46 -0.42 -12.95 -22.83
CA GLU A 46 0.32 -13.64 -23.91
C GLU A 46 1.77 -13.15 -24.04
N ALA A 47 1.98 -11.84 -24.04
CA ALA A 47 3.32 -11.26 -24.11
C ALA A 47 4.18 -11.69 -22.90
N LEU A 48 3.60 -11.67 -21.69
CA LEU A 48 4.28 -12.11 -20.48
C LEU A 48 4.61 -13.60 -20.53
N ALA A 49 3.67 -14.45 -20.95
CA ALA A 49 3.91 -15.88 -21.11
C ALA A 49 5.01 -16.17 -22.15
N SER A 50 5.04 -15.41 -23.24
CA SER A 50 6.06 -15.51 -24.30
C SER A 50 7.45 -15.11 -23.80
N VAL A 51 7.57 -13.93 -23.17
CA VAL A 51 8.84 -13.39 -22.67
C VAL A 51 9.45 -14.27 -21.58
N THR A 52 8.62 -14.85 -20.72
CA THR A 52 9.08 -15.61 -19.55
C THR A 52 9.05 -17.13 -19.74
N SER A 53 8.50 -17.62 -20.86
CA SER A 53 8.25 -19.05 -21.10
C SER A 53 7.55 -19.74 -19.91
N SER A 54 6.63 -19.03 -19.26
CA SER A 54 5.95 -19.46 -18.03
C SER A 54 4.43 -19.42 -18.20
N THR A 55 3.72 -20.24 -17.43
CA THR A 55 2.26 -20.20 -17.38
C THR A 55 1.82 -18.95 -16.62
N VAL A 56 0.96 -18.13 -17.22
CA VAL A 56 0.43 -16.92 -16.60
C VAL A 56 -1.00 -17.19 -16.11
N VAL A 57 -1.28 -16.90 -14.84
CA VAL A 57 -2.61 -16.99 -14.25
C VAL A 57 -3.04 -15.62 -13.80
N THR A 58 -4.15 -15.12 -14.33
CA THR A 58 -4.71 -13.84 -13.88
C THR A 58 -5.72 -14.07 -12.75
N ILE A 59 -5.45 -13.53 -11.57
CA ILE A 59 -6.39 -13.58 -10.45
C ILE A 59 -7.19 -12.28 -10.42
N ASN A 60 -8.43 -12.35 -10.91
CA ASN A 60 -9.38 -11.26 -10.77
C ASN A 60 -9.93 -11.23 -9.33
N TYR A 61 -10.01 -10.03 -8.77
CA TYR A 61 -10.49 -9.81 -7.41
C TYR A 61 -11.60 -8.77 -7.39
N ARG A 62 -12.56 -8.91 -6.47
CA ARG A 62 -13.72 -8.01 -6.40
C ARG A 62 -13.38 -6.76 -5.59
N LEU A 63 -13.45 -5.61 -6.24
CA LEU A 63 -13.30 -4.30 -5.60
C LEU A 63 -14.09 -3.25 -6.38
N GLY A 64 -14.75 -2.34 -5.66
CA GLY A 64 -15.56 -1.29 -6.27
C GLY A 64 -16.86 -1.81 -6.85
N ALA A 65 -17.39 -1.08 -7.82
CA ALA A 65 -18.71 -1.32 -8.37
C ALA A 65 -18.63 -2.34 -9.52
N THR A 66 -19.25 -3.50 -9.38
CA THR A 66 -19.32 -4.52 -10.43
C THR A 66 -20.72 -4.54 -11.04
N ALA A 67 -20.81 -4.68 -12.36
CA ALA A 67 -22.10 -4.92 -13.01
C ALA A 67 -22.71 -6.21 -12.44
N SER A 68 -23.98 -6.16 -12.04
CA SER A 68 -24.74 -7.34 -11.59
C SER A 68 -25.10 -8.19 -12.81
N THR A 69 -24.11 -8.80 -13.41
CA THR A 69 -24.28 -9.88 -14.38
C THR A 69 -23.76 -11.12 -13.66
N ASP A 70 -24.50 -12.23 -13.71
CA ASP A 70 -24.08 -13.59 -13.25
C ASP A 70 -24.58 -14.12 -11.89
N LEU A 71 -25.62 -13.54 -11.28
CA LEU A 71 -26.43 -14.31 -10.30
C LEU A 71 -27.87 -14.58 -10.77
N ALA A 72 -28.24 -14.17 -11.98
CA ALA A 72 -29.58 -14.32 -12.54
C ALA A 72 -29.55 -14.99 -13.92
N SER A 73 -28.74 -16.05 -14.08
CA SER A 73 -28.70 -16.82 -15.33
C SER A 73 -28.61 -18.31 -15.03
N GLU A 74 -29.67 -18.86 -14.43
CA GLU A 74 -30.05 -20.27 -14.65
C GLU A 74 -31.48 -20.62 -14.20
N TRP A 75 -32.40 -19.64 -14.15
CA TRP A 75 -33.83 -19.92 -14.03
C TRP A 75 -34.49 -19.24 -15.21
N ALA A 76 -34.99 -20.04 -16.15
CA ALA A 76 -35.69 -19.58 -17.34
C ALA A 76 -36.95 -18.81 -16.91
N LEU A 77 -36.83 -17.48 -16.78
CA LEU A 77 -37.95 -16.59 -16.57
C LEU A 77 -38.47 -16.13 -17.94
N SER A 78 -39.79 -16.01 -18.05
CA SER A 78 -40.46 -15.64 -19.29
C SER A 78 -40.12 -14.20 -19.72
N GLU A 79 -40.25 -13.93 -21.02
CA GLU A 79 -39.98 -12.61 -21.64
C GLU A 79 -40.75 -11.45 -20.97
N ASP A 80 -41.83 -11.74 -20.24
CA ASP A 80 -42.63 -10.76 -19.48
C ASP A 80 -42.03 -10.37 -18.12
N GLU A 81 -41.17 -11.19 -17.50
CA GLU A 81 -40.46 -10.83 -16.26
C GLU A 81 -39.18 -10.01 -16.52
N GLU A 82 -38.55 -10.19 -17.68
CA GLU A 82 -37.35 -9.45 -18.08
C GLU A 82 -37.64 -7.94 -18.31
N ARG A 83 -38.86 -7.62 -18.76
CA ARG A 83 -39.37 -6.23 -18.83
C ARG A 83 -39.74 -5.62 -17.47
N ARG A 84 -39.96 -6.43 -16.42
CA ARG A 84 -40.26 -5.94 -15.07
C ARG A 84 -39.01 -5.83 -14.18
N LEU A 85 -37.97 -6.63 -14.45
CA LEU A 85 -36.71 -6.65 -13.71
C LEU A 85 -35.63 -5.70 -14.25
N SER A 86 -35.83 -5.11 -15.44
CA SER A 86 -34.92 -4.15 -16.07
C SER A 86 -34.84 -2.79 -15.34
N ALA A 87 -35.68 -2.54 -14.33
CA ALA A 87 -35.75 -1.28 -13.61
C ALA A 87 -34.82 -1.15 -12.38
N VAL A 88 -34.17 -2.23 -11.90
CA VAL A 88 -33.17 -2.13 -10.80
C VAL A 88 -32.04 -3.15 -11.00
N LYS A 89 -31.11 -2.86 -11.92
CA LYS A 89 -29.79 -3.51 -11.89
C LYS A 89 -29.09 -3.04 -10.61
N LYS A 90 -29.20 -3.82 -9.53
CA LYS A 90 -28.57 -3.51 -8.25
C LYS A 90 -27.08 -3.74 -8.38
N GLN A 91 -26.34 -2.69 -8.72
CA GLN A 91 -24.88 -2.71 -8.76
C GLN A 91 -24.35 -3.15 -7.39
N VAL A 92 -23.59 -4.25 -7.37
CA VAL A 92 -22.96 -4.73 -6.13
C VAL A 92 -21.65 -3.99 -5.97
N PHE A 93 -21.41 -3.47 -4.77
CA PHE A 93 -20.21 -2.70 -4.45
C PHE A 93 -19.35 -3.45 -3.44
N TYR A 94 -18.16 -3.86 -3.86
CA TYR A 94 -17.20 -4.59 -3.04
C TYR A 94 -16.14 -3.65 -2.43
N ARG A 95 -15.69 -3.98 -1.22
CA ARG A 95 -14.75 -3.19 -0.41
C ARG A 95 -13.70 -4.09 0.23
N TYR A 96 -12.62 -3.53 0.75
CA TYR A 96 -11.72 -4.28 1.62
C TYR A 96 -12.48 -4.86 2.83
N PRO A 97 -12.17 -6.11 3.25
CA PRO A 97 -11.05 -6.97 2.82
C PRO A 97 -11.36 -7.95 1.66
N THR A 98 -12.48 -7.84 0.96
CA THR A 98 -12.85 -8.77 -0.14
C THR A 98 -11.73 -9.05 -1.17
N PRO A 99 -11.03 -8.05 -1.74
CA PRO A 99 -9.98 -8.32 -2.72
C PRO A 99 -8.79 -9.11 -2.15
N VAL A 100 -8.52 -9.00 -0.84
CA VAL A 100 -7.48 -9.80 -0.16
C VAL A 100 -7.91 -11.27 -0.14
N HIS A 101 -9.15 -11.55 0.26
CA HIS A 101 -9.68 -12.91 0.31
C HIS A 101 -9.74 -13.57 -1.08
N ASP A 102 -10.20 -12.83 -2.09
CA ASP A 102 -10.25 -13.32 -3.47
C ASP A 102 -8.84 -13.65 -3.99
N THR A 103 -7.84 -12.83 -3.65
CA THR A 103 -6.45 -13.04 -4.04
C THR A 103 -5.85 -14.26 -3.37
N LEU A 104 -6.05 -14.43 -2.05
CA LEU A 104 -5.56 -15.60 -1.32
C LEU A 104 -6.23 -16.89 -1.80
N ALA A 105 -7.53 -16.87 -2.06
CA ALA A 105 -8.24 -18.02 -2.62
C ALA A 105 -7.69 -18.42 -4.01
N GLY A 106 -7.39 -17.44 -4.87
CA GLY A 106 -6.76 -17.69 -6.16
C GLY A 106 -5.32 -18.19 -6.03
N PHE A 107 -4.56 -17.66 -5.07
CA PHE A 107 -3.20 -18.10 -4.77
C PHE A 107 -3.17 -19.56 -4.31
N ASP A 108 -4.06 -19.93 -3.38
CA ASP A 108 -4.22 -21.30 -2.91
C ASP A 108 -4.60 -22.25 -4.05
N TRP A 109 -5.50 -21.80 -4.93
CA TRP A 109 -5.87 -22.56 -6.12
C TRP A 109 -4.65 -22.81 -7.02
N VAL A 110 -3.82 -21.79 -7.29
CA VAL A 110 -2.60 -21.94 -8.10
C VAL A 110 -1.63 -22.94 -7.46
N GLN A 111 -1.38 -22.83 -6.16
CA GLN A 111 -0.50 -23.75 -5.43
C GLN A 111 -0.99 -25.20 -5.51
N GLN A 112 -2.28 -25.43 -5.28
CA GLN A 112 -2.85 -26.77 -5.23
C GLN A 112 -2.97 -27.43 -6.61
N ASN A 113 -3.32 -26.66 -7.65
CA ASN A 113 -3.68 -27.20 -8.96
C ASN A 113 -2.52 -27.17 -9.97
N LEU A 114 -1.66 -26.15 -9.92
CA LEU A 114 -0.55 -26.01 -10.88
C LEU A 114 0.78 -26.49 -10.31
N GLN A 115 0.91 -26.55 -8.98
CA GLN A 115 2.12 -27.02 -8.27
C GLN A 115 3.41 -26.46 -8.87
N PRO A 116 3.57 -25.13 -8.84
CA PRO A 116 4.63 -24.46 -9.58
C PRO A 116 6.02 -24.84 -9.08
N ALA A 117 6.97 -25.04 -9.99
CA ALA A 117 8.38 -25.19 -9.62
C ALA A 117 8.94 -23.90 -9.02
N ARG A 118 8.59 -22.77 -9.65
CA ARG A 118 8.83 -21.42 -9.16
C ARG A 118 7.59 -20.58 -9.43
N LEU A 119 7.18 -19.80 -8.44
CA LEU A 119 6.03 -18.90 -8.52
C LEU A 119 6.50 -17.45 -8.48
N CYS A 120 6.12 -16.66 -9.47
CA CYS A 120 6.30 -15.22 -9.45
C CYS A 120 4.95 -14.50 -9.37
N VAL A 121 4.96 -13.26 -8.89
CA VAL A 121 3.77 -12.41 -8.86
C VAL A 121 4.08 -11.08 -9.53
N ILE A 122 3.24 -10.64 -10.44
CA ILE A 122 3.25 -9.31 -11.02
C ILE A 122 1.94 -8.62 -10.68
N GLY A 123 2.00 -7.34 -10.29
CA GLY A 123 0.78 -6.58 -10.01
C GLY A 123 0.96 -5.09 -10.18
N THR A 124 -0.11 -4.43 -10.63
CA THR A 124 -0.15 -2.97 -10.85
C THR A 124 -1.09 -2.32 -9.85
N HIS A 125 -0.80 -1.11 -9.35
CA HIS A 125 -1.66 -0.33 -8.43
C HIS A 125 -2.21 -1.14 -7.23
N ILE A 126 -3.51 -1.49 -7.23
CA ILE A 126 -4.12 -2.34 -6.20
C ILE A 126 -3.56 -3.77 -6.27
N GLY A 127 -3.42 -4.32 -7.48
CA GLY A 127 -2.76 -5.60 -7.71
C GLY A 127 -1.30 -5.58 -7.25
N GLY A 128 -0.61 -4.45 -7.38
CA GLY A 128 0.74 -4.26 -6.85
C GLY A 128 0.80 -4.28 -5.32
N SER A 129 -0.18 -3.66 -4.66
CA SER A 129 -0.37 -3.77 -3.21
C SER A 129 -0.59 -5.22 -2.77
N LEU A 130 -1.47 -5.94 -3.47
CA LEU A 130 -1.77 -7.35 -3.20
C LEU A 130 -0.57 -8.25 -3.47
N ALA A 131 0.24 -7.95 -4.48
CA ALA A 131 1.48 -8.66 -4.77
C ALA A 131 2.51 -8.48 -3.63
N LEU A 132 2.65 -7.27 -3.10
CA LEU A 132 3.52 -7.01 -1.94
C LEU A 132 2.99 -7.64 -0.65
N MET A 133 1.67 -7.72 -0.50
CA MET A 133 1.03 -8.46 0.60
C MET A 133 1.43 -9.94 0.52
N LEU A 134 1.26 -10.60 -0.63
CA LEU A 134 1.72 -11.98 -0.85
C LEU A 134 3.23 -12.14 -0.63
N ALA A 135 4.05 -11.17 -1.07
CA ALA A 135 5.50 -11.22 -0.87
C ALA A 135 5.91 -11.29 0.61
N LEU A 136 5.13 -10.65 1.49
CA LEU A 136 5.41 -10.52 2.91
C LEU A 136 4.74 -11.63 3.74
N THR A 137 3.61 -12.17 3.30
CA THR A 137 2.85 -13.20 4.03
C THR A 137 3.12 -14.61 3.51
N GLU A 138 3.29 -14.77 2.19
CA GLU A 138 3.52 -16.05 1.51
C GLU A 138 4.97 -16.20 0.98
N ALA A 139 5.93 -15.57 1.69
CA ALA A 139 7.31 -15.42 1.25
C ALA A 139 8.05 -16.72 0.90
N GLN A 140 7.63 -17.87 1.44
CA GLN A 140 8.25 -19.17 1.10
C GLN A 140 7.82 -19.71 -0.25
N SER A 141 6.58 -19.42 -0.63
CA SER A 141 5.96 -19.97 -1.83
C SER A 141 6.19 -19.07 -3.04
N VAL A 142 6.56 -17.81 -2.80
CA VAL A 142 6.83 -16.80 -3.83
C VAL A 142 8.34 -16.69 -4.06
N HIS A 143 8.78 -16.80 -5.31
CA HIS A 143 10.17 -16.67 -5.73
C HIS A 143 10.56 -15.22 -6.03
N ALA A 144 9.72 -14.51 -6.77
CA ALA A 144 9.94 -13.10 -7.10
C ALA A 144 8.65 -12.31 -7.29
N VAL A 145 8.70 -11.00 -7.00
CA VAL A 145 7.57 -10.08 -7.10
C VAL A 145 7.95 -8.81 -7.86
N ALA A 146 7.19 -8.49 -8.89
CA ALA A 146 7.23 -7.21 -9.60
C ALA A 146 5.97 -6.39 -9.27
N ALA A 147 6.13 -5.24 -8.61
CA ALA A 147 5.02 -4.39 -8.22
C ALA A 147 5.11 -3.02 -8.91
N LEU A 148 4.13 -2.70 -9.76
CA LEU A 148 4.08 -1.50 -10.56
C LEU A 148 3.19 -0.45 -9.89
N GLU A 149 3.76 0.71 -9.57
CA GLU A 149 3.11 1.81 -8.83
C GLU A 149 2.19 1.33 -7.68
N PRO A 150 2.69 0.47 -6.78
CA PRO A 150 1.84 -0.15 -5.76
C PRO A 150 1.37 0.86 -4.72
N ILE A 151 0.13 0.71 -4.26
CA ILE A 151 -0.39 1.48 -3.13
C ILE A 151 0.05 0.80 -1.84
N CYS A 152 1.02 1.38 -1.13
CA CYS A 152 1.64 0.75 0.03
C CYS A 152 1.11 1.27 1.38
N ASP A 153 0.56 2.49 1.40
CA ASP A 153 0.14 3.16 2.64
C ASP A 153 -1.14 4.02 2.44
N TRP A 154 -2.32 3.43 2.65
CA TRP A 154 -3.57 4.18 2.64
C TRP A 154 -3.71 5.10 3.86
N ALA A 155 -3.13 4.70 4.99
CA ALA A 155 -3.13 5.50 6.20
C ALA A 155 -2.30 6.77 5.97
N GLY A 156 -1.16 6.71 5.30
CA GLY A 156 -0.24 7.82 5.10
C GLY A 156 -0.72 8.97 4.21
N LEU A 157 -1.82 8.83 3.45
CA LEU A 157 -2.25 9.84 2.45
C LEU A 157 -2.44 11.26 3.02
N ASP A 158 -2.85 11.37 4.28
CA ASP A 158 -3.09 12.66 4.95
C ASP A 158 -1.80 13.49 5.14
N GLU A 159 -0.63 12.85 5.09
CA GLU A 159 0.68 13.51 5.21
C GLU A 159 1.00 14.39 3.99
N HIS A 160 0.33 14.14 2.87
CA HIS A 160 0.46 14.90 1.63
C HIS A 160 -0.57 16.05 1.53
N CYS A 161 -1.46 16.19 2.53
CA CYS A 161 -2.48 17.24 2.58
C CYS A 161 -2.02 18.42 3.46
N LEU A 162 -2.53 19.62 3.16
CA LEU A 162 -2.39 20.78 4.05
C LEU A 162 -3.35 20.65 5.24
N MET A 163 -2.98 21.18 6.40
CA MET A 163 -3.87 21.26 7.55
C MET A 163 -4.60 22.61 7.52
N GLU A 164 -5.90 22.64 7.81
CA GLU A 164 -6.63 23.90 7.97
C GLU A 164 -6.09 24.68 9.18
N GLU A 165 -5.42 25.81 8.93
CA GLU A 165 -5.00 26.72 10.01
C GLU A 165 -6.25 27.40 10.57
N GLN A 166 -6.55 27.16 11.86
CA GLN A 166 -7.58 27.94 12.55
C GLN A 166 -7.11 29.40 12.63
N PRO A 167 -7.97 30.40 12.36
CA PRO A 167 -7.62 31.79 12.65
C PRO A 167 -7.38 31.89 14.16
N ALA A 168 -6.12 32.08 14.55
CA ALA A 168 -5.75 32.36 15.93
C ALA A 168 -6.54 33.57 16.40
N GLN A 169 -7.21 33.46 17.55
CA GLN A 169 -7.65 34.63 18.29
C GLN A 169 -6.43 35.54 18.45
N GLU A 170 -6.58 36.77 17.97
CA GLU A 170 -5.63 37.85 18.17
C GLU A 170 -5.33 38.00 19.67
N LYS A 171 -4.12 37.62 20.07
CA LYS A 171 -3.37 38.22 21.19
C LYS A 171 -1.93 37.71 21.16
N SER A 172 -1.05 38.62 20.69
CA SER A 172 0.40 38.76 20.87
C SER A 172 1.19 37.57 21.44
N THR A 173 2.30 37.12 20.85
CA THR A 173 3.54 37.90 20.68
C THR A 173 4.47 37.19 19.69
N ALA A 174 5.41 37.96 19.17
CA ALA A 174 6.31 37.65 18.07
C ALA A 174 7.08 36.32 18.21
N SER A 175 6.77 35.38 17.31
CA SER A 175 7.77 34.51 16.68
C SER A 175 7.27 34.08 15.30
N LYS A 176 7.10 35.06 14.40
CA LYS A 176 6.91 34.79 12.97
C LYS A 176 8.27 34.37 12.41
N ARG A 177 8.60 33.08 12.53
CA ARG A 177 9.41 32.44 11.49
C ARG A 177 8.57 32.47 10.23
N ILE A 178 8.93 33.40 9.34
CA ILE A 178 8.47 33.46 7.96
C ILE A 178 8.84 32.12 7.32
N ARG A 179 7.95 31.12 7.42
CA ARG A 179 7.90 30.04 6.43
C ARG A 179 7.37 30.72 5.18
N GLY A 180 8.30 31.03 4.28
CA GLY A 180 8.02 31.78 3.08
C GLY A 180 6.82 31.21 2.33
N ALA A 181 6.11 32.13 1.67
CA ALA A 181 5.19 31.87 0.57
C ALA A 181 5.94 31.18 -0.60
N GLY A 182 6.42 29.97 -0.36
CA GLY A 182 7.23 29.17 -1.26
C GLY A 182 6.35 28.23 -2.05
N SER A 183 5.94 28.71 -3.24
CA SER A 183 5.41 27.95 -4.35
C SER A 183 4.09 27.19 -4.08
N ARG A 184 2.99 27.70 -4.66
CA ARG A 184 1.73 26.99 -4.86
C ARG A 184 1.92 25.85 -5.87
N VAL A 185 2.82 24.91 -5.59
CA VAL A 185 3.01 23.73 -6.41
C VAL A 185 1.74 22.90 -6.28
N PRO A 186 1.06 22.56 -7.38
CA PRO A 186 -0.08 21.66 -7.34
C PRO A 186 0.27 20.35 -6.62
N ALA A 187 -0.72 19.73 -6.00
CA ALA A 187 -0.58 18.39 -5.47
C ALA A 187 -0.11 17.41 -6.56
N ALA A 188 0.52 16.32 -6.12
CA ALA A 188 0.77 15.20 -7.01
C ALA A 188 -0.57 14.73 -7.63
N GLN A 189 -0.54 14.40 -8.91
CA GLN A 189 -1.74 14.20 -9.73
C GLN A 189 -2.62 13.04 -9.23
N ASP A 190 -2.00 12.07 -8.58
CA ASP A 190 -2.60 10.87 -8.03
C ASP A 190 -3.15 11.04 -6.60
N LEU A 191 -2.84 12.13 -5.89
CA LEU A 191 -3.28 12.30 -4.50
C LEU A 191 -4.81 12.39 -4.36
N VAL A 192 -5.48 13.19 -5.19
CA VAL A 192 -6.94 13.35 -5.11
C VAL A 192 -7.66 12.05 -5.45
N PRO A 193 -7.34 11.36 -6.58
CA PRO A 193 -7.90 10.03 -6.86
C PRO A 193 -7.70 9.04 -5.71
N LEU A 194 -6.52 9.01 -5.07
CA LEU A 194 -6.24 8.12 -3.94
C LEU A 194 -7.11 8.44 -2.71
N LEU A 195 -7.31 9.72 -2.39
CA LEU A 195 -8.17 10.13 -1.27
C LEU A 195 -9.63 9.72 -1.50
N GLU A 196 -10.16 9.94 -2.71
CA GLU A 196 -11.51 9.52 -3.08
C GLU A 196 -11.66 8.00 -3.06
N ALA A 197 -10.66 7.29 -3.58
CA ALA A 197 -10.63 5.84 -3.58
C ALA A 197 -10.63 5.25 -2.17
N ARG A 198 -9.89 5.85 -1.25
CA ARG A 198 -9.88 5.41 0.16
C ARG A 198 -11.25 5.52 0.82
N GLU A 199 -12.01 6.57 0.54
CA GLU A 199 -13.38 6.69 1.06
C GLU A 199 -14.34 5.67 0.42
N LYS A 200 -14.12 5.34 -0.87
CA LYS A 200 -14.95 4.38 -1.61
C LYS A 200 -14.67 2.93 -1.22
N PHE A 201 -13.39 2.54 -1.14
CA PHE A 201 -12.94 1.15 -1.01
C PHE A 201 -12.96 0.60 0.41
N PHE A 202 -13.11 1.45 1.41
CA PHE A 202 -13.12 1.05 2.82
C PHE A 202 -14.45 1.40 3.46
N ALA A 203 -15.01 0.49 4.26
CA ALA A 203 -16.30 0.73 4.92
C ALA A 203 -16.15 1.66 6.13
N THR A 204 -15.01 1.59 6.82
CA THR A 204 -14.69 2.41 7.99
C THR A 204 -13.21 2.79 7.98
N PRO A 205 -12.80 3.84 8.72
CA PRO A 205 -11.40 4.25 8.72
C PRO A 205 -10.42 3.21 9.27
N GLU A 206 -10.85 2.37 10.21
CA GLU A 206 -10.03 1.28 10.76
C GLU A 206 -9.55 0.32 9.65
N ARG A 207 -10.35 0.13 8.60
CA ARG A 207 -10.06 -0.84 7.55
C ARG A 207 -8.91 -0.44 6.65
N TYR A 208 -8.59 0.84 6.49
CA TYR A 208 -7.41 1.26 5.71
C TYR A 208 -6.11 1.26 6.52
N PHE A 209 -6.20 1.01 7.83
CA PHE A 209 -5.06 0.67 8.71
C PHE A 209 -4.81 -0.84 8.76
N ASP A 210 -5.57 -1.64 8.01
CA ASP A 210 -5.32 -3.07 7.85
C ASP A 210 -3.98 -3.27 7.11
N ALA A 211 -3.11 -4.12 7.65
CA ALA A 211 -1.79 -4.40 7.09
C ALA A 211 -1.85 -5.17 5.75
N PHE A 212 -2.95 -5.88 5.47
CA PHE A 212 -3.16 -6.54 4.18
C PHE A 212 -3.58 -5.55 3.08
N ALA A 213 -4.20 -4.43 3.45
CA ALA A 213 -4.57 -3.36 2.53
C ALA A 213 -3.46 -2.30 2.37
N SER A 214 -2.68 -2.08 3.43
CA SER A 214 -1.50 -1.19 3.46
C SER A 214 -0.25 -2.01 3.84
N PRO A 215 0.39 -2.71 2.89
CA PRO A 215 1.50 -3.64 3.16
C PRO A 215 2.67 -3.06 3.95
N VAL A 216 2.90 -1.75 3.90
CA VAL A 216 3.94 -1.10 4.71
C VAL A 216 3.72 -1.32 6.22
N LEU A 217 2.47 -1.54 6.65
CA LEU A 217 2.10 -1.74 8.04
C LEU A 217 2.50 -3.12 8.59
N LEU A 218 2.86 -4.08 7.73
CA LEU A 218 3.52 -5.32 8.15
C LEU A 218 4.94 -5.06 8.68
N LEU A 219 5.53 -3.91 8.32
CA LEU A 219 6.94 -3.58 8.55
C LEU A 219 7.14 -2.34 9.43
N ARG A 220 6.08 -1.56 9.68
CA ARG A 220 6.11 -0.43 10.61
C ARG A 220 4.74 -0.04 11.12
N SER A 221 4.69 0.70 12.23
CA SER A 221 3.46 1.34 12.68
C SER A 221 3.03 2.48 11.74
N ALA A 222 1.73 2.79 11.74
CA ALA A 222 1.17 3.91 10.98
C ALA A 222 1.62 5.29 11.50
N GLY A 223 2.12 5.37 12.74
CA GLY A 223 2.57 6.62 13.36
C GLY A 223 1.43 7.60 13.69
N LYS A 224 0.17 7.14 13.68
CA LYS A 224 -1.00 7.93 14.07
C LYS A 224 -2.14 7.03 14.51
N ASP A 225 -3.05 7.61 15.29
CA ASP A 225 -4.27 6.93 15.71
C ASP A 225 -5.28 6.85 14.56
N VAL A 226 -6.12 5.83 14.57
CA VAL A 226 -7.22 5.68 13.60
C VAL A 226 -8.25 6.80 13.83
N PRO A 227 -8.64 7.56 12.79
CA PRO A 227 -9.65 8.59 12.96
C PRO A 227 -11.03 7.96 13.13
N ARG A 228 -11.86 8.58 13.98
CA ARG A 228 -13.22 8.07 14.29
C ARG A 228 -14.19 8.13 13.10
N THR A 229 -13.92 8.99 12.13
CA THR A 229 -14.70 9.17 10.91
C THR A 229 -13.76 9.39 9.74
N PHE A 230 -14.23 9.17 8.51
CA PHE A 230 -13.44 9.48 7.33
C PHE A 230 -13.04 10.96 7.33
N PRO A 231 -11.74 11.27 7.16
CA PRO A 231 -11.32 12.66 7.10
C PRO A 231 -11.85 13.32 5.82
N LYS A 232 -12.25 14.59 5.93
CA LYS A 232 -12.81 15.35 4.80
C LYS A 232 -11.76 16.30 4.23
N TYR A 233 -11.76 16.45 2.91
CA TYR A 233 -10.79 17.27 2.19
C TYR A 233 -11.49 18.35 1.38
N ARG A 234 -10.91 19.54 1.38
CA ARG A 234 -11.22 20.55 0.36
C ARG A 234 -10.27 20.34 -0.82
N THR A 235 -10.85 20.05 -1.97
CA THR A 235 -10.16 19.82 -3.25
C THR A 235 -10.72 20.78 -4.32
N GLY A 236 -10.12 20.82 -5.50
CA GLY A 236 -10.58 21.62 -6.64
C GLY A 236 -9.70 22.83 -6.95
N PRO A 237 -10.11 23.70 -7.90
CA PRO A 237 -9.29 24.82 -8.38
C PRO A 237 -8.84 25.79 -7.28
N ASP A 238 -9.69 25.99 -6.26
CA ASP A 238 -9.41 26.85 -5.10
C ASP A 238 -8.44 26.21 -4.10
N TYR A 239 -8.25 24.90 -4.19
CA TYR A 239 -7.41 24.09 -3.30
C TYR A 239 -6.44 23.22 -4.13
N PRO A 240 -5.38 23.83 -4.73
CA PRO A 240 -4.44 23.11 -5.60
C PRO A 240 -3.67 22.01 -4.86
N VAL A 241 -3.61 22.08 -3.53
CA VAL A 241 -3.23 20.96 -2.65
C VAL A 241 -4.40 20.68 -1.72
N PRO A 242 -4.87 19.42 -1.60
CA PRO A 242 -5.97 19.07 -0.71
C PRO A 242 -5.75 19.57 0.72
N VAL A 243 -6.75 20.22 1.29
CA VAL A 243 -6.73 20.72 2.67
C VAL A 243 -7.61 19.82 3.54
N LEU A 244 -7.01 19.22 4.57
CA LEU A 244 -7.72 18.44 5.56
C LEU A 244 -8.59 19.37 6.44
N VAL A 245 -9.90 19.14 6.43
CA VAL A 245 -10.86 19.89 7.24
C VAL A 245 -10.81 19.39 8.67
N SER A 246 -10.55 20.29 9.62
CA SER A 246 -10.63 19.94 11.03
C SER A 246 -12.10 19.80 11.44
N SER A 247 -12.56 18.58 11.72
CA SER A 247 -13.88 18.38 12.30
C SER A 247 -13.87 18.87 13.75
N LYS A 248 -14.23 20.14 13.95
CA LYS A 248 -14.74 20.59 15.24
C LYS A 248 -16.09 19.90 15.43
N LEU A 249 -16.11 18.68 15.96
CA LEU A 249 -17.38 18.13 16.42
C LEU A 249 -17.89 19.07 17.52
N ASP A 250 -19.14 19.47 17.38
CA ASP A 250 -19.84 20.43 18.20
C ASP A 250 -19.50 20.30 19.69
N ARG A 251 -18.96 21.37 20.26
CA ARG A 251 -19.08 21.62 21.70
C ARG A 251 -20.56 21.88 21.99
N GLN A 252 -21.36 20.83 22.06
CA GLN A 252 -22.43 20.83 23.04
C GLN A 252 -21.70 20.81 24.39
N PRO A 253 -21.81 21.84 25.24
CA PRO A 253 -21.38 21.70 26.62
C PRO A 253 -22.11 20.46 27.18
N ILE A 254 -21.40 19.64 27.95
CA ILE A 254 -22.01 18.60 28.79
C ILE A 254 -23.02 19.34 29.68
N GLY A 255 -24.26 19.42 29.20
CA GLY A 255 -25.42 19.82 29.96
C GLY A 255 -25.79 18.62 30.80
N VAL A 256 -25.58 18.77 32.10
CA VAL A 256 -26.39 18.17 33.17
C VAL A 256 -26.80 16.72 32.92
N TRP A 257 -26.09 15.79 33.55
CA TRP A 257 -26.65 14.48 33.84
C TRP A 257 -27.96 14.68 34.61
N GLU A 258 -29.10 14.50 33.93
CA GLU A 258 -30.38 14.24 34.58
C GLU A 258 -30.30 12.78 35.07
N PRO A 259 -30.28 12.54 36.39
CA PRO A 259 -30.35 11.19 36.92
C PRO A 259 -31.83 10.81 36.89
N ASP A 260 -32.21 9.92 35.98
CA ASP A 260 -33.28 8.92 36.18
C ASP A 260 -33.58 8.19 34.87
N THR A 261 -32.84 7.12 34.59
CA THR A 261 -33.48 5.87 34.13
C THR A 261 -32.50 4.71 34.30
N GLN A 262 -32.79 3.97 35.36
CA GLN A 262 -32.21 2.69 35.72
C GLN A 262 -32.64 1.60 34.72
N ASP A 263 -31.78 0.59 34.57
CA ASP A 263 -31.97 -0.72 33.93
C ASP A 263 -31.94 -0.82 32.40
N GLN A 264 -30.76 -1.18 31.86
CA GLN A 264 -30.42 -2.59 31.63
C GLN A 264 -28.94 -2.79 31.24
N SER A 265 -28.25 -3.52 32.11
CA SER A 265 -26.97 -4.22 31.97
C SER A 265 -26.84 -4.99 30.64
N ILE A 266 -25.66 -5.17 30.03
CA ILE A 266 -24.72 -6.27 30.36
C ILE A 266 -23.35 -6.09 29.65
N HIS A 267 -22.30 -6.05 30.48
CA HIS A 267 -20.93 -6.58 30.34
C HIS A 267 -20.08 -6.32 29.08
N GLN A 268 -19.26 -5.26 29.13
CA GLN A 268 -17.90 -5.31 28.60
C GLN A 268 -17.00 -6.01 29.63
N GLN A 269 -16.56 -7.21 29.27
CA GLN A 269 -15.51 -7.95 29.96
C GLN A 269 -14.20 -7.19 29.78
N VAL A 270 -13.63 -6.74 30.90
CA VAL A 270 -12.30 -6.17 31.00
C VAL A 270 -11.33 -7.34 31.03
N ASP A 271 -10.47 -7.43 30.02
CA ASP A 271 -9.37 -8.40 30.00
C ASP A 271 -8.36 -8.06 31.11
N VAL A 272 -8.34 -8.95 32.08
CA VAL A 272 -7.39 -9.06 33.18
C VAL A 272 -6.17 -9.79 32.66
N TYR A 273 -5.07 -9.11 32.37
CA TYR A 273 -3.68 -9.61 32.49
C TYR A 273 -2.71 -8.42 32.33
N ASP A 274 -2.43 -7.70 33.42
CA ASP A 274 -1.14 -7.02 33.59
C ASP A 274 -0.94 -6.69 35.07
N LEU A 275 -0.46 -7.68 35.82
CA LEU A 275 0.10 -7.43 37.15
C LEU A 275 1.23 -8.44 37.39
N GLU A 276 2.39 -8.16 36.80
CA GLU A 276 3.65 -8.57 37.42
C GLU A 276 4.18 -7.41 38.26
N THR A 277 4.42 -7.74 39.53
CA THR A 277 5.68 -7.47 40.21
C THR A 277 6.14 -6.01 40.25
N ASP A 278 5.84 -5.34 41.36
CA ASP A 278 6.91 -4.68 42.12
C ASP A 278 6.46 -4.47 43.58
N LEU A 279 7.03 -5.31 44.44
CA LEU A 279 7.18 -4.99 45.85
C LEU A 279 8.12 -3.77 45.94
N LEU A 280 7.75 -2.75 46.71
CA LEU A 280 8.58 -2.15 47.77
C LEU A 280 7.86 -0.96 48.45
N SER A 281 7.68 -1.13 49.77
CA SER A 281 7.76 -0.13 50.83
C SER A 281 6.61 0.88 51.07
N ASP A 282 6.21 0.87 52.35
CA ASP A 282 5.26 1.69 53.11
C ASP A 282 5.53 3.23 53.08
N PRO A 283 4.59 4.06 53.61
CA PRO A 283 4.29 5.40 53.13
C PRO A 283 5.00 6.53 53.88
N ASP A 284 5.20 7.66 53.19
CA ASP A 284 5.54 8.95 53.80
C ASP A 284 4.27 9.82 53.87
N PRO A 285 3.76 10.20 55.05
CA PRO A 285 2.50 10.90 55.19
C PRO A 285 2.71 12.41 55.37
N ASP A 286 3.40 13.10 54.45
CA ASP A 286 3.40 14.58 54.45
C ASP A 286 3.86 15.19 53.11
N ALA A 287 3.02 15.05 52.09
CA ALA A 287 3.11 15.89 50.90
C ALA A 287 1.70 16.30 50.42
N LYS A 288 1.22 17.43 50.94
CA LYS A 288 0.07 18.16 50.38
C LYS A 288 0.44 18.70 48.99
N SER A 289 0.30 17.90 47.95
CA SER A 289 0.16 18.41 46.58
C SER A 289 -1.31 18.37 46.18
N ARG A 290 -1.95 19.52 46.34
CA ARG A 290 -3.29 19.83 45.84
C ARG A 290 -3.23 19.81 44.30
N ILE A 291 -3.54 18.67 43.70
CA ILE A 291 -3.82 18.58 42.26
C ILE A 291 -5.34 18.62 42.14
N ASP A 292 -5.85 19.75 41.64
CA ASP A 292 -7.25 19.86 41.26
C ASP A 292 -7.57 18.82 40.17
N PRO A 293 -8.71 18.09 40.26
CA PRO A 293 -9.09 17.07 39.28
C PRO A 293 -9.51 17.67 37.92
N ALA A 294 -9.28 18.96 37.69
CA ALA A 294 -9.56 19.65 36.44
C ALA A 294 -8.43 19.53 35.41
N ASP A 295 -7.21 19.16 35.82
CA ASP A 295 -6.05 19.14 34.90
C ASP A 295 -5.78 17.78 34.22
N ALA A 296 -6.43 16.70 34.67
CA ALA A 296 -6.39 15.39 33.99
C ALA A 296 -7.33 15.32 32.77
N SER A 297 -8.11 16.37 32.51
CA SER A 297 -9.12 16.45 31.43
C SER A 297 -8.59 17.01 30.11
N PHE A 298 -7.31 17.42 30.00
CA PHE A 298 -6.79 18.08 28.80
C PHE A 298 -6.34 17.14 27.66
N GLY A 299 -6.53 15.82 27.81
CA GLY A 299 -6.08 14.79 26.87
C GLY A 299 -6.96 14.53 25.64
N ILE A 300 -8.00 15.33 25.36
CA ILE A 300 -8.86 15.13 24.17
C ILE A 300 -9.11 16.48 23.47
N GLN A 301 -8.03 17.14 23.06
CA GLN A 301 -8.12 18.14 21.99
C GLN A 301 -7.82 17.42 20.67
N GLY A 302 -8.74 17.51 19.70
CA GLY A 302 -8.73 16.84 18.40
C GLY A 302 -7.57 17.19 17.45
N ARG A 303 -6.35 17.28 17.95
CA ARG A 303 -5.13 17.13 17.17
C ARG A 303 -4.85 15.64 17.10
N ALA A 304 -4.89 15.06 15.91
CA ALA A 304 -4.38 13.71 15.70
C ALA A 304 -2.94 13.65 16.25
N ILE A 305 -2.73 12.86 17.30
CA ILE A 305 -1.42 12.72 17.93
C ILE A 305 -0.55 11.97 16.93
N ARG A 306 0.34 12.70 16.24
CA ARG A 306 1.34 12.08 15.36
C ARG A 306 2.43 11.49 16.23
N ARG A 307 2.58 10.17 16.17
CA ARG A 307 3.65 9.40 16.81
C ARG A 307 4.73 9.09 15.78
N ARG A 308 5.90 8.69 16.25
CA ARG A 308 6.95 8.19 15.36
C ARG A 308 6.48 6.86 14.74
N LYS A 309 6.61 6.73 13.41
CA LYS A 309 6.47 5.45 12.71
C LYS A 309 7.60 4.52 13.19
N ALA A 310 7.26 3.47 13.93
CA ALA A 310 8.21 2.54 14.52
C ALA A 310 8.38 1.34 13.58
N LEU A 311 9.62 0.96 13.27
CA LEU A 311 9.89 -0.23 12.46
C LEU A 311 9.56 -1.50 13.25
N SER A 312 8.91 -2.45 12.58
CA SER A 312 8.66 -3.80 13.05
C SER A 312 9.66 -4.74 12.40
N ARG A 313 10.21 -5.70 13.16
CA ARG A 313 11.06 -6.74 12.58
C ARG A 313 10.21 -7.72 11.77
N TRP A 314 10.67 -8.04 10.56
CA TRP A 314 10.09 -9.11 9.76
C TRP A 314 10.96 -10.37 9.86
N PRO A 315 10.36 -11.57 9.92
CA PRO A 315 8.92 -11.80 9.95
C PRO A 315 8.24 -11.46 11.30
N PRO A 316 6.96 -11.04 11.29
CA PRO A 316 6.23 -10.69 12.51
C PRO A 316 6.03 -11.92 13.42
N TYR A 317 5.93 -11.67 14.73
CA TYR A 317 5.65 -12.72 15.71
C TYR A 317 4.27 -13.34 15.46
N GLY A 318 4.18 -14.67 15.51
CA GLY A 318 2.93 -15.41 15.30
C GLY A 318 2.61 -15.75 13.85
N LEU A 319 3.44 -15.30 12.89
CA LEU A 319 3.35 -15.76 11.50
C LEU A 319 4.33 -16.94 11.30
N ASP A 320 3.82 -18.14 11.53
CA ASP A 320 4.57 -19.38 11.33
C ASP A 320 4.46 -19.77 9.86
N TYR A 321 5.48 -19.48 9.07
CA TYR A 321 5.58 -19.86 7.65
C TYR A 321 5.78 -21.39 7.50
N GLY A 322 5.04 -22.24 8.20
CA GLY A 322 5.18 -23.70 8.10
C GLY A 322 6.52 -24.31 8.55
N LEU A 323 7.50 -23.50 9.00
CA LEU A 323 8.82 -23.99 9.47
C LEU A 323 8.74 -24.74 10.82
N SER A 324 7.63 -24.55 11.55
CA SER A 324 7.35 -25.17 12.85
C SER A 324 6.56 -26.49 12.69
N ALA A 325 7.03 -27.37 11.82
CA ALA A 325 6.45 -28.71 11.66
C ALA A 325 6.95 -29.68 12.75
N SER A 326 6.46 -29.55 13.99
CA SER A 326 6.29 -30.71 14.90
C SER A 326 5.54 -30.37 16.19
N PRO A 327 4.33 -30.94 16.41
CA PRO A 327 3.56 -30.71 17.64
C PRO A 327 4.02 -31.58 18.84
N ARG A 328 5.15 -32.30 18.74
CA ARG A 328 5.50 -33.33 19.74
C ARG A 328 6.59 -32.98 20.75
N TYR A 329 7.32 -31.88 20.61
CA TYR A 329 8.35 -31.54 21.59
C TYR A 329 8.56 -30.03 21.68
N HIS A 330 7.96 -29.40 22.69
CA HIS A 330 8.42 -28.10 23.19
C HIS A 330 9.76 -28.31 23.91
N ILE A 331 10.84 -28.45 23.15
CA ILE A 331 12.20 -28.43 23.68
C ILE A 331 12.69 -26.98 23.57
N TYR A 332 13.10 -26.44 24.71
CA TYR A 332 13.58 -25.10 25.01
C TYR A 332 14.74 -24.55 24.15
N ASN A 333 15.09 -25.18 23.02
CA ASN A 333 16.22 -24.83 22.16
C ASN A 333 15.94 -24.91 20.65
N GLN A 334 14.67 -24.94 20.19
CA GLN A 334 14.39 -24.62 18.79
C GLN A 334 14.60 -23.13 18.57
N GLY A 335 15.86 -22.77 18.31
CA GLY A 335 16.26 -21.46 17.82
C GLY A 335 15.33 -21.02 16.69
N ILE A 336 14.96 -19.76 16.75
CA ILE A 336 14.05 -19.03 15.88
C ILE A 336 14.32 -19.35 14.39
N LYS A 337 13.72 -20.39 13.82
CA LYS A 337 13.73 -20.65 12.37
C LYS A 337 13.11 -19.50 11.56
N ARG A 338 12.37 -18.61 12.23
CA ARG A 338 11.92 -17.31 11.69
C ARG A 338 13.05 -16.45 11.12
N LEU A 339 14.29 -16.61 11.62
CA LEU A 339 15.46 -15.87 11.10
C LEU A 339 15.99 -16.48 9.79
N GLU A 340 15.63 -17.74 9.49
CA GLU A 340 15.98 -18.43 8.24
C GLU A 340 15.08 -17.98 7.08
N MET A 341 13.94 -17.32 7.38
CA MET A 341 13.06 -16.75 6.37
C MET A 341 13.80 -15.73 5.50
N ALA A 342 13.76 -15.95 4.19
CA ALA A 342 14.22 -15.01 3.18
C ALA A 342 13.01 -14.41 2.47
N LEU A 343 13.09 -13.11 2.18
CA LEU A 343 12.14 -12.50 1.26
C LEU A 343 12.37 -12.99 -0.18
N PRO A 344 11.31 -13.05 -1.01
CA PRO A 344 11.46 -13.17 -2.45
C PRO A 344 12.32 -12.03 -3.02
N ASN A 345 12.78 -12.20 -4.26
CA ASN A 345 13.33 -11.08 -5.01
C ASN A 345 12.20 -10.09 -5.33
N ILE A 346 12.32 -8.84 -4.91
CA ILE A 346 11.27 -7.84 -5.04
C ILE A 346 11.79 -6.66 -5.86
N ARG A 347 11.04 -6.26 -6.89
CA ARG A 347 11.31 -5.03 -7.64
C ARG A 347 10.04 -4.19 -7.76
N LEU A 348 10.12 -2.94 -7.32
CA LEU A 348 9.08 -1.95 -7.50
C LEU A 348 9.38 -1.11 -8.73
N PHE A 349 8.37 -0.87 -9.56
CA PHE A 349 8.47 -0.07 -10.79
C PHE A 349 7.65 1.21 -10.64
N VAL A 350 8.25 2.35 -10.96
CA VAL A 350 7.60 3.67 -10.87
C VAL A 350 7.86 4.48 -12.13
N ARG A 351 6.97 5.40 -12.48
CA ARG A 351 7.19 6.34 -13.59
C ARG A 351 8.36 7.29 -13.28
N ALA A 352 9.29 7.42 -14.22
CA ALA A 352 10.39 8.38 -14.17
C ALA A 352 9.85 9.81 -14.34
N SER A 353 10.40 10.78 -13.60
CA SER A 353 10.02 12.18 -13.81
C SER A 353 10.56 12.67 -15.15
N GLU A 354 9.73 13.32 -15.97
CA GLU A 354 10.13 13.89 -17.26
C GLU A 354 11.33 14.86 -17.17
N ASN A 355 11.64 15.36 -15.96
CA ASN A 355 12.77 16.25 -15.71
C ASN A 355 14.12 15.53 -15.55
N GLU A 356 14.14 14.21 -15.33
CA GLU A 356 15.37 13.43 -15.13
C GLU A 356 15.93 12.91 -16.46
N THR A 357 15.10 12.79 -17.48
CA THR A 357 15.48 12.32 -18.82
C THR A 357 16.29 13.32 -19.65
N GLU A 358 16.44 14.57 -19.22
CA GLU A 358 17.25 15.57 -19.94
C GLU A 358 18.74 15.57 -19.54
N THR A 359 19.17 14.88 -18.47
CA THR A 359 20.54 15.04 -17.93
C THR A 359 21.54 13.94 -18.28
N GLU A 360 21.18 12.88 -19.01
CA GLU A 360 22.10 11.77 -19.31
C GLU A 360 22.60 11.71 -20.77
N THR A 361 22.37 12.75 -21.59
CA THR A 361 22.96 12.83 -22.94
C THR A 361 24.02 13.94 -23.07
N GLU A 362 25.08 13.91 -22.26
CA GLU A 362 26.30 14.64 -22.61
C GLU A 362 27.53 13.71 -22.47
N GLN A 363 27.95 13.14 -23.60
CA GLN A 363 29.28 12.56 -23.77
C GLN A 363 30.34 13.68 -23.80
N PRO A 364 31.59 13.37 -23.40
CA PRO A 364 32.67 14.35 -23.32
C PRO A 364 33.32 14.53 -24.70
N ASP A 365 33.52 15.76 -25.15
CA ASP A 365 34.88 16.26 -25.41
C ASP A 365 34.93 17.68 -26.00
N SER A 366 36.06 18.32 -25.69
CA SER A 366 36.72 19.46 -26.35
C SER A 366 36.35 20.90 -25.95
N LEU A 367 37.24 21.48 -25.14
CA LEU A 367 37.65 22.90 -25.18
C LEU A 367 38.82 23.07 -26.18
N PRO A 368 39.31 24.29 -26.54
CA PRO A 368 38.98 25.64 -26.04
C PRO A 368 38.82 26.73 -27.14
N ALA A 369 38.23 27.89 -26.78
CA ALA A 369 38.91 29.22 -26.83
C ALA A 369 37.96 30.43 -27.00
N SER A 370 38.32 31.49 -26.25
CA SER A 370 38.16 32.93 -26.49
C SER A 370 36.84 33.64 -26.13
N ALA A 371 36.93 34.31 -24.97
CA ALA A 371 36.53 35.69 -24.64
C ALA A 371 35.53 36.44 -25.54
N GLY A 372 34.43 36.88 -24.94
CA GLY A 372 33.57 37.94 -25.45
C GLY A 372 32.39 38.20 -24.51
N GLY A 373 32.43 39.31 -23.76
CA GLY A 373 31.40 39.67 -22.80
C GLY A 373 30.03 39.94 -23.43
N GLY A 374 28.98 39.49 -22.73
CA GLY A 374 27.59 39.81 -23.10
C GLY A 374 26.61 39.21 -22.11
N LYS A 375 26.18 40.01 -21.13
CA LYS A 375 25.03 39.69 -20.28
C LYS A 375 23.79 39.50 -21.16
N ARG A 376 23.39 38.26 -21.41
CA ARG A 376 22.04 37.93 -21.90
C ARG A 376 21.34 37.11 -20.82
N GLN A 377 20.45 37.79 -20.10
CA GLN A 377 19.42 37.13 -19.31
C GLN A 377 18.52 36.37 -20.29
N GLY A 378 18.71 35.06 -20.40
CA GLY A 378 17.75 34.19 -21.07
C GLY A 378 16.42 34.22 -20.31
N PRO A 379 15.27 34.08 -20.99
CA PRO A 379 13.98 33.99 -20.32
C PRO A 379 13.99 32.76 -19.42
N ARG A 380 13.92 32.99 -18.10
CA ARG A 380 13.68 31.94 -17.12
C ARG A 380 12.27 31.42 -17.35
N HIS A 381 12.11 30.47 -18.27
CA HIS A 381 10.97 29.57 -18.24
C HIS A 381 11.02 28.86 -16.89
N SER A 382 10.10 29.23 -16.00
CA SER A 382 9.76 28.47 -14.81
C SER A 382 9.34 27.08 -15.27
N ARG A 383 10.30 26.17 -15.46
CA ARG A 383 10.04 24.75 -15.63
C ARG A 383 9.25 24.32 -14.40
N LYS A 384 7.96 24.04 -14.60
CA LYS A 384 7.09 23.52 -13.55
C LYS A 384 7.69 22.17 -13.15
N THR A 385 8.46 22.13 -12.07
CA THR A 385 8.93 20.87 -11.49
C THR A 385 7.71 20.08 -11.06
N GLN A 386 7.25 19.18 -11.93
CA GLN A 386 6.13 18.31 -11.64
C GLN A 386 6.49 17.48 -10.42
N ARG A 387 5.68 17.56 -9.36
CA ARG A 387 5.87 16.74 -8.17
C ARG A 387 5.81 15.28 -8.59
N ARG A 388 6.78 14.51 -8.10
CA ARG A 388 6.77 13.05 -8.18
C ARG A 388 5.44 12.51 -7.59
N SER A 389 4.89 11.47 -8.20
CA SER A 389 3.61 10.87 -7.80
C SER A 389 3.66 10.36 -6.35
N ILE A 390 2.51 10.33 -5.66
CA ILE A 390 2.40 9.72 -4.34
C ILE A 390 2.78 8.24 -4.41
N LEU A 391 2.34 7.52 -5.44
CA LEU A 391 2.70 6.11 -5.65
C LEU A 391 4.22 5.90 -5.72
N ALA A 392 4.94 6.79 -6.41
CA ALA A 392 6.39 6.69 -6.49
C ALA A 392 7.10 7.01 -5.15
N HIS A 393 6.53 7.89 -4.32
CA HIS A 393 7.02 8.10 -2.95
C HIS A 393 6.73 6.90 -2.05
N GLN A 394 5.55 6.29 -2.18
CA GLN A 394 5.19 5.09 -1.41
C GLN A 394 6.08 3.90 -1.77
N ALA A 395 6.43 3.74 -3.05
CA ALA A 395 7.35 2.72 -3.51
C ALA A 395 8.77 2.90 -2.92
N ASP A 396 9.31 4.12 -2.94
CA ASP A 396 10.59 4.43 -2.27
C ASP A 396 10.55 4.05 -0.79
N GLU A 397 9.51 4.50 -0.09
CA GLU A 397 9.37 4.24 1.33
C GLU A 397 9.27 2.74 1.60
N MET A 398 8.53 2.00 0.77
CA MET A 398 8.38 0.56 0.90
C MET A 398 9.72 -0.17 0.74
N VAL A 399 10.51 0.19 -0.27
CA VAL A 399 11.86 -0.36 -0.48
C VAL A 399 12.76 -0.08 0.72
N ASP A 400 12.78 1.16 1.20
CA ASP A 400 13.59 1.56 2.36
C ASP A 400 13.15 0.87 3.66
N VAL A 401 11.85 0.66 3.85
CA VAL A 401 11.30 -0.03 5.01
C VAL A 401 11.59 -1.53 4.94
N MET A 402 11.38 -2.19 3.79
CA MET A 402 11.74 -3.60 3.58
C MET A 402 13.22 -3.87 3.85
N ARG A 403 14.11 -3.04 3.28
CA ARG A 403 15.56 -3.18 3.47
C ARG A 403 15.96 -3.14 4.95
N ARG A 404 15.35 -2.23 5.72
CA ARG A 404 15.64 -2.06 7.15
C ARG A 404 14.96 -3.08 8.06
N ALA A 405 13.73 -3.48 7.73
CA ALA A 405 12.89 -4.35 8.56
C ALA A 405 13.22 -5.84 8.37
N CYS A 406 13.54 -6.26 7.15
CA CYS A 406 13.66 -7.66 6.77
C CYS A 406 15.09 -8.20 6.74
N PHE A 407 16.10 -7.31 6.63
CA PHE A 407 17.51 -7.71 6.52
C PHE A 407 18.38 -7.15 7.64
N TRP A 408 17.77 -6.84 8.79
CA TRP A 408 18.53 -6.37 9.94
C TRP A 408 19.58 -7.39 10.37
N GLY A 409 20.85 -6.97 10.41
CA GLY A 409 21.96 -7.82 10.85
C GLY A 409 22.47 -8.80 9.80
N ARG A 410 22.00 -8.70 8.55
CA ARG A 410 22.62 -9.40 7.41
C ARG A 410 23.78 -8.58 6.82
N GLU A 411 24.52 -9.19 5.92
CA GLU A 411 25.64 -8.55 5.23
C GLU A 411 25.19 -7.30 4.46
N LYS A 412 26.07 -6.29 4.44
CA LYS A 412 25.82 -5.04 3.74
C LYS A 412 25.62 -5.32 2.24
N GLY A 413 24.55 -4.81 1.64
CA GLY A 413 24.23 -5.05 0.24
C GLY A 413 23.21 -6.16 0.00
N TYR A 414 22.95 -7.03 0.97
CA TYR A 414 22.00 -8.15 0.80
C TYR A 414 20.55 -7.65 0.64
N GLY A 415 20.13 -6.65 1.42
CA GLY A 415 18.81 -6.05 1.26
C GLY A 415 18.68 -5.29 -0.06
N GLU A 416 19.76 -4.65 -0.51
CA GLU A 416 19.83 -3.88 -1.74
C GLU A 416 19.78 -4.76 -3.00
N SER A 417 20.32 -5.99 -2.94
CA SER A 417 20.23 -6.95 -4.03
C SER A 417 18.84 -7.62 -4.10
N ARG A 418 18.21 -7.86 -2.95
CA ARG A 418 16.90 -8.53 -2.85
C ARG A 418 15.72 -7.61 -3.12
N VAL A 419 15.78 -6.35 -2.70
CA VAL A 419 14.68 -5.38 -2.84
C VAL A 419 15.19 -4.18 -3.63
N THR A 420 14.65 -3.98 -4.83
CA THR A 420 15.09 -2.96 -5.79
C THR A 420 13.95 -2.05 -6.23
N LEU A 421 14.31 -0.85 -6.69
CA LEU A 421 13.40 0.11 -7.32
C LEU A 421 13.89 0.39 -8.74
N ALA A 422 12.99 0.38 -9.71
CA ALA A 422 13.25 0.74 -11.09
C ALA A 422 12.35 1.91 -11.52
N GLN A 423 12.94 2.88 -12.21
CA GLN A 423 12.19 3.95 -12.86
C GLN A 423 11.99 3.62 -14.33
N VAL A 424 10.78 3.78 -14.84
CA VAL A 424 10.41 3.51 -16.23
C VAL A 424 9.95 4.81 -16.89
N ALA A 425 10.43 5.10 -18.10
CA ALA A 425 10.11 6.34 -18.80
C ALA A 425 8.59 6.57 -18.94
N SER A 426 8.11 7.74 -18.48
CA SER A 426 6.67 8.07 -18.41
C SER A 426 5.93 7.94 -19.75
N GLY A 427 6.58 8.28 -20.88
CA GLY A 427 5.98 8.23 -22.21
C GLY A 427 5.69 6.83 -22.76
N ARG A 428 6.02 5.76 -22.02
CA ARG A 428 5.78 4.36 -22.44
C ARG A 428 4.99 3.53 -21.41
N TRP A 429 4.49 4.16 -20.35
CA TRP A 429 3.66 3.51 -19.33
C TRP A 429 2.19 3.41 -19.81
N PRO A 430 1.42 2.34 -19.51
CA PRO A 430 1.74 1.17 -18.68
C PRO A 430 2.44 0.02 -19.42
N VAL A 431 2.34 -0.07 -20.75
CA VAL A 431 2.79 -1.24 -21.53
C VAL A 431 4.29 -1.52 -21.34
N SER A 432 5.15 -0.51 -21.40
CA SER A 432 6.60 -0.70 -21.17
C SER A 432 6.93 -1.06 -19.73
N GLY A 433 6.11 -0.65 -18.77
CA GLY A 433 6.30 -0.99 -17.36
C GLY A 433 6.07 -2.48 -17.13
N GLU A 434 4.97 -3.02 -17.67
CA GLU A 434 4.66 -4.45 -17.59
C GLU A 434 5.66 -5.28 -18.40
N ASP A 435 6.12 -4.80 -19.56
CA ASP A 435 7.17 -5.46 -20.36
C ASP A 435 8.52 -5.53 -19.60
N ASP A 436 8.95 -4.41 -19.00
CA ASP A 436 10.19 -4.35 -18.22
C ASP A 436 10.10 -5.23 -16.96
N ALA A 437 8.94 -5.23 -16.30
CA ALA A 437 8.65 -6.11 -15.18
C ALA A 437 8.67 -7.59 -15.60
N GLY A 438 8.05 -7.92 -16.74
CA GLY A 438 8.03 -9.27 -17.29
C GLY A 438 9.42 -9.78 -17.66
N ARG A 439 10.24 -8.96 -18.32
CA ARG A 439 11.65 -9.28 -18.63
C ARG A 439 12.43 -9.57 -17.36
N TRP A 440 12.32 -8.70 -16.35
CA TRP A 440 13.00 -8.89 -15.07
C TRP A 440 12.54 -10.15 -14.33
N LEU A 441 11.25 -10.46 -14.35
CA LEU A 441 10.75 -11.72 -13.76
C LEU A 441 11.29 -12.95 -14.51
N GLY A 442 11.38 -12.89 -15.83
CA GLY A 442 12.04 -13.92 -16.64
C GLY A 442 13.48 -14.15 -16.16
N GLU A 443 14.28 -13.10 -16.02
CA GLU A 443 15.65 -13.20 -15.48
C GLU A 443 15.68 -13.81 -14.07
N ALA A 444 14.77 -13.38 -13.18
CA ALA A 444 14.69 -13.89 -11.82
C ALA A 444 14.30 -15.38 -11.77
N LEU A 445 13.44 -15.84 -12.69
CA LEU A 445 13.02 -17.24 -12.82
C LEU A 445 14.13 -18.17 -13.31
N PHE A 446 15.12 -17.66 -14.05
CA PHE A 446 16.24 -18.46 -14.56
C PHE A 446 17.55 -18.24 -13.81
N SER A 447 17.61 -17.24 -12.92
CA SER A 447 18.73 -17.07 -12.02
C SER A 447 18.88 -18.33 -11.15
N LYS A 448 20.06 -18.94 -11.17
CA LYS A 448 20.41 -19.98 -10.20
C LYS A 448 20.61 -19.26 -8.88
N ASP A 449 19.86 -19.65 -7.86
CA ASP A 449 20.12 -19.20 -6.50
C ASP A 449 21.53 -19.67 -6.14
N SER A 450 22.49 -18.76 -6.20
CA SER A 450 23.85 -18.93 -5.69
C SER A 450 23.88 -19.10 -4.18
N ASP A 451 22.74 -18.97 -3.53
CA ASP A 451 22.60 -18.76 -2.09
C ASP A 451 22.28 -20.06 -1.34
N ALA A 452 22.36 -21.23 -1.98
CA ALA A 452 22.20 -22.52 -1.31
C ALA A 452 23.42 -22.97 -0.48
N ASN A 453 24.48 -22.16 -0.37
CA ASN A 453 25.69 -22.49 0.40
C ASN A 453 26.35 -21.22 0.99
N SER A 454 25.72 -20.57 1.97
CA SER A 454 26.44 -19.68 2.91
C SER A 454 25.78 -19.69 4.27
#